data_AF-A0A158K2Z4-F1
#
_entry.id   AF-A0A158K2Z4-F1
#
_cell.length_a   1.000
_cell.length_b   1.000
_cell.length_c   1.000
_cell.angle_alpha   90.00
_cell.angle_beta   90.00
_cell.angle_gamma   90.00
#
_symmetry.space_group_name_H-M   'P 1'
#
loop_
_entity.id
_entity.type
_entity.pdbx_description
1 polymer ?
#
loop_
_entity_poly.entity_id
_entity_poly.type
_entity_poly.pdbx_seq_one_letter_code
_entity_poly.pdbx_strand_id
1 'polypeptide(L)'
;MQNPALFHVLMDYLEATDAAPMDIERFIDRWHRLRSREAFPCPACFLTGEEHPLAALPARGKSERVECAACRTRFDIPIDE
;
A
#
# COMPACT_ATOMS: atom_id res chain seq x y z
N MET A 1 -13.82 -0.07 -2.68
CA MET A 1 -13.14 1.18 -3.09
C MET A 1 -11.77 0.75 -3.62
N GLN A 2 -11.52 0.84 -4.92
CA GLN A 2 -10.17 0.59 -5.47
C GLN A 2 -9.51 1.97 -5.65
N ASN A 3 -8.40 2.21 -4.97
CA ASN A 3 -7.64 3.46 -5.06
C ASN A 3 -6.44 3.21 -5.99
N PRO A 4 -6.53 3.57 -7.29
CA PRO A 4 -5.47 3.29 -8.25
C PRO A 4 -4.18 4.06 -7.94
N ALA A 5 -4.29 5.30 -7.44
CA ALA A 5 -3.12 6.10 -7.06
C ALA A 5 -2.33 5.44 -5.93
N LEU A 6 -3.02 4.94 -4.89
CA LEU A 6 -2.38 4.16 -3.83
C LEU A 6 -1.74 2.90 -4.39
N PHE A 7 -2.45 2.14 -5.23
CA PHE A 7 -1.90 0.91 -5.81
C PHE A 7 -0.57 1.17 -6.53
N HIS A 8 -0.50 2.19 -7.38
CA HIS A 8 0.74 2.57 -8.07
C HIS A 8 1.88 2.86 -7.08
N VAL A 9 1.64 3.68 -6.05
CA VAL A 9 2.66 3.99 -5.04
C VAL A 9 3.15 2.73 -4.31
N LEU A 10 2.26 1.77 -4.02
CA LEU A 10 2.66 0.51 -3.38
C LEU A 10 3.44 -0.40 -4.34
N MET A 11 3.12 -0.39 -5.64
CA MET A 11 3.87 -1.16 -6.66
C MET A 11 5.27 -0.59 -6.84
N ASP A 12 5.39 0.73 -7.00
CA ASP A 12 6.69 1.42 -7.09
C ASP A 12 7.58 1.09 -5.87
N TYR A 13 6.98 1.00 -4.68
CA TYR A 13 7.70 0.59 -3.48
C TYR A 13 8.21 -0.85 -3.58
N LEU A 14 7.37 -1.82 -3.96
CA LEU A 14 7.79 -3.22 -4.09
C LEU A 14 8.91 -3.38 -5.11
N GLU A 15 8.80 -2.71 -6.26
CA GLU A 15 9.84 -2.69 -7.29
C GLU A 15 11.14 -2.07 -6.76
N ALA A 16 11.07 -0.95 -6.05
CA ALA A 16 12.24 -0.29 -5.46
C ALA A 16 12.89 -1.07 -4.30
N THR A 17 12.18 -2.04 -3.71
CA THR A 17 12.69 -2.88 -2.61
C THR A 17 13.30 -4.19 -3.12
N ASP A 18 13.50 -4.32 -4.44
CA ASP A 18 13.95 -5.55 -5.10
C ASP A 18 13.10 -6.78 -4.69
N ALA A 19 11.79 -6.57 -4.50
CA ALA A 19 10.88 -7.64 -4.12
C ALA A 19 10.89 -8.75 -5.20
N ALA A 20 10.84 -10.00 -4.77
CA ALA A 20 10.77 -11.12 -5.70
C ALA A 20 9.47 -11.01 -6.55
N PRO A 21 9.51 -11.31 -7.87
CA PRO A 21 8.32 -11.22 -8.72
C PRO A 21 7.11 -11.99 -8.18
N MET A 22 7.36 -13.14 -7.54
CA MET A 22 6.31 -13.93 -6.90
C MET A 22 5.61 -13.19 -5.75
N ASP A 23 6.34 -12.38 -4.97
CA ASP A 23 5.74 -11.64 -3.86
C ASP A 23 4.95 -10.42 -4.37
N ILE A 24 5.40 -9.82 -5.47
CA ILE A 24 4.65 -8.78 -6.18
C ILE A 24 3.32 -9.34 -6.69
N GLU A 25 3.35 -10.47 -7.42
CA GLU A 25 2.13 -11.14 -7.90
C GLU A 25 1.18 -11.50 -6.75
N ARG A 26 1.70 -12.05 -5.65
CA ARG A 26 0.90 -12.37 -4.46
C ARG A 26 0.27 -11.13 -3.84
N PHE A 27 0.97 -10.00 -3.81
CA PHE A 27 0.42 -8.75 -3.33
C PHE A 27 -0.69 -8.23 -4.24
N ILE A 28 -0.49 -8.29 -5.56
CA ILE A 28 -1.51 -7.90 -6.57
C ILE A 28 -2.77 -8.76 -6.41
N ASP A 29 -2.61 -10.07 -6.27
CA ASP A 29 -3.72 -10.99 -6.02
C ASP A 29 -4.45 -10.66 -4.71
N ARG A 30 -3.69 -10.39 -3.64
CA ARG A 30 -4.26 -9.99 -2.35
C ARG A 30 -5.03 -8.68 -2.46
N TRP A 31 -4.50 -7.71 -3.22
CA TRP A 31 -5.12 -6.42 -3.48
C TRP A 31 -6.45 -6.57 -4.22
N HIS A 32 -6.49 -7.36 -5.29
CA HIS A 32 -7.74 -7.60 -6.05
C HIS A 32 -8.82 -8.30 -5.23
N ARG A 33 -8.44 -9.05 -4.19
CA ARG A 33 -9.38 -9.72 -3.28
C ARG A 33 -9.90 -8.81 -2.15
N LEU A 34 -9.39 -7.59 -2.00
CA LEU A 34 -9.85 -6.66 -0.96
C LEU A 34 -11.34 -6.35 -1.12
N ARG A 35 -12.09 -6.52 -0.04
CA ARG A 35 -13.50 -6.09 0.02
C ARG A 35 -13.60 -4.58 0.20
N SER A 36 -14.74 -3.99 -0.16
CA SER A 36 -14.97 -2.53 -0.17
C SER A 36 -14.82 -1.81 1.19
N ARG A 37 -14.56 -2.53 2.29
CA ARG A 37 -14.37 -1.99 3.65
C ARG A 37 -13.10 -2.52 4.33
N GLU A 38 -12.32 -3.36 3.64
CA GLU A 38 -11.04 -3.81 4.17
C GLU A 38 -10.02 -2.67 4.08
N ALA A 39 -9.18 -2.56 5.11
CA ALA A 39 -8.05 -1.65 5.09
C ALA A 39 -7.01 -2.14 4.07
N PHE A 40 -6.28 -1.22 3.45
CA PHE A 40 -5.25 -1.56 2.47
C PHE A 40 -4.06 -2.23 3.18
N PRO A 41 -3.50 -3.34 2.66
CA PRO A 41 -2.38 -4.01 3.28
C PRO A 41 -1.07 -3.24 3.05
N CYS A 42 -0.17 -3.28 4.03
CA CYS A 42 1.16 -2.72 3.91
C CYS A 42 2.07 -3.65 3.07
N PRO A 43 2.68 -3.17 1.97
CA PRO A 43 3.55 -4.01 1.13
C PRO A 43 4.83 -4.43 1.88
N ALA A 44 5.38 -3.57 2.75
CA ALA A 44 6.59 -3.89 3.51
C ALA A 44 6.38 -5.06 4.47
N CYS A 45 5.28 -5.06 5.23
CA CYS A 45 4.92 -6.18 6.10
C CYS A 45 4.59 -7.44 5.28
N PHE A 46 3.95 -7.26 4.12
CA PHE A 46 3.58 -8.39 3.26
C PHE A 46 4.81 -9.17 2.79
N LEU A 47 5.91 -8.47 2.47
CA LEU A 47 7.20 -9.09 2.14
C LEU A 47 7.80 -9.91 3.29
N THR A 48 7.50 -9.55 4.54
CA THR A 48 7.94 -10.32 5.72
C THR A 48 6.95 -11.45 6.08
N GLY A 49 5.90 -11.67 5.27
CA GLY A 49 4.85 -12.65 5.54
C GLY A 49 3.79 -12.19 6.54
N GLU A 50 3.78 -10.92 6.94
CA GLU A 50 2.78 -10.34 7.84
C GLU A 50 1.80 -9.45 7.06
N GLU A 51 0.54 -9.38 7.49
CA GLU A 51 -0.42 -8.47 6.88
C GLU A 51 -0.88 -7.44 7.90
N HIS A 52 -0.35 -6.23 7.78
CA HIS A 52 -0.75 -5.09 8.62
C HIS A 52 -1.48 -4.03 7.80
N PRO A 53 -2.54 -3.44 8.34
CA PRO A 53 -3.30 -2.43 7.63
C PRO A 53 -2.56 -1.09 7.58
N LEU A 54 -2.68 -0.41 6.43
CA LEU A 54 -2.33 0.99 6.26
C LEU A 54 -3.43 1.86 6.88
N ALA A 55 -3.01 2.79 7.74
CA ALA A 55 -3.88 3.79 8.33
C ALA A 55 -3.74 5.09 7.55
N ALA A 56 -4.87 5.68 7.16
CA ALA A 56 -4.89 7.02 6.59
C ALA A 56 -4.51 8.06 7.64
N LEU A 57 -3.58 8.92 7.29
CA LEU A 57 -3.20 10.09 8.06
C LEU A 57 -3.88 11.34 7.47
N PRO A 58 -4.01 12.42 8.27
CA PRO A 58 -4.57 13.67 7.77
C PRO A 58 -3.80 14.14 6.53
N ALA A 59 -4.53 14.37 5.43
CA ALA A 59 -3.95 14.87 4.19
C ALA A 59 -3.25 16.21 4.43
N ARG A 60 -2.11 16.42 3.76
CA ARG A 60 -1.32 17.66 3.89
C ARG A 60 -1.16 18.26 2.50
N GLY A 61 -1.95 19.29 2.18
CA GLY A 61 -1.92 19.93 0.87
C GLY A 61 -2.58 19.06 -0.20
N LYS A 62 -1.85 18.73 -1.27
CA LYS A 62 -2.33 17.96 -2.44
C LYS A 62 -1.98 16.46 -2.38
N SER A 63 -1.65 15.93 -1.20
CA SER A 63 -1.30 14.53 -1.05
C SER A 63 -1.99 13.93 0.17
N GLU A 64 -2.60 12.76 -0.03
CA GLU A 64 -3.01 11.88 1.06
C GLU A 64 -1.78 11.15 1.57
N ARG A 65 -1.74 10.88 2.87
CA ARG A 65 -0.65 10.11 3.45
C ARG A 65 -1.23 8.89 4.13
N VAL A 66 -0.63 7.73 3.90
CA VAL A 66 -0.94 6.51 4.64
C VAL A 66 0.31 5.99 5.34
N GLU A 67 0.13 5.40 6.51
CA GLU A 67 1.22 4.85 7.30
C GLU A 67 0.83 3.46 7.83
N CYS A 68 1.77 2.52 7.78
CA CYS A 68 1.62 1.26 8.49
C CYS A 68 1.98 1.45 9.97
N ALA A 69 1.07 1.15 10.89
CA ALA A 69 1.35 1.28 12.32
C ALA A 69 2.41 0.28 12.83
N ALA A 70 2.57 -0.86 12.15
CA ALA A 70 3.50 -1.92 12.56
C ALA A 70 4.96 -1.61 12.14
N CYS A 71 5.20 -1.37 10.84
CA CYS A 71 6.55 -1.12 10.34
C CYS A 71 6.89 0.37 10.19
N ARG A 72 5.93 1.28 10.43
CA ARG A 72 6.08 2.74 10.32
C ARG A 72 6.42 3.25 8.91
N THR A 73 6.33 2.38 7.89
CA THR A 73 6.47 2.78 6.49
C THR A 73 5.35 3.74 6.11
N ARG A 74 5.74 4.83 5.44
CA ARG A 74 4.84 5.89 4.99
C ARG A 74 4.79 5.94 3.47
N PHE A 75 3.60 6.19 2.96
CA PHE A 75 3.35 6.38 1.54
C PHE A 75 2.61 7.70 1.35
N ASP A 76 3.15 8.54 0.46
CA ASP A 76 2.52 9.78 0.04
C ASP A 76 1.79 9.50 -1.29
N ILE A 77 0.47 9.60 -1.28
CA ILE A 77 -0.40 9.38 -2.42
C ILE A 77 -0.72 10.75 -3.04
N PRO A 78 -0.36 11.00 -4.30
CA PRO A 78 -0.76 12.23 -4.97
C PRO A 78 -2.29 12.25 -5.12
N ILE A 79 -2.92 13.36 -4.72
CA ILE A 79 -4.32 13.64 -5.02
C ILE A 79 -4.32 14.36 -6.36
N ASP A 80 -4.66 13.66 -7.44
CA ASP A 80 -4.92 14.32 -8.72
C ASP A 80 -6.14 15.25 -8.57
N GLU A 81 -5.98 16.49 -9.06
CA GLU A 81 -6.92 17.62 -8.93
C GLU A 81 -8.10 17.52 -9.91
#